data_AF-A0A3M9LIE7-F1
#
_entry.id   AF-A0A3M9LIE7-F1
#
_cell.length_a   1.000
_cell.length_b   1.000
_cell.length_c   1.000
_cell.angle_alpha   90.00
_cell.angle_beta   90.00
_cell.angle_gamma   90.00
#
_symmetry.space_group_name_H-M   'P 1'
#
loop_
_entity.id
_entity.type
_entity.pdbx_description
1 polymer ?
#
loop_
_entity_poly.entity_id
_entity_poly.type
_entity_poly.pdbx_seq_one_letter_code
_entity_poly.pdbx_strand_id
1 'polypeptide(L)' 'MKKAILVLEDGTKLFGKGFGEVGETYGELVFNTSMNGYVESLTDPSYTGQILMSTYTGRKLWSM' A
#
# COMPACT_ATOMS: atom_id res chain seq x y z
N MET A 1 -5.95 12.38 11.08
CA MET A 1 -5.16 11.25 10.55
C MET A 1 -4.42 10.60 11.69
N LYS A 2 -4.54 9.27 11.86
CA LYS A 2 -3.81 8.52 12.90
C LYS A 2 -2.38 8.22 12.41
N LYS A 3 -1.42 8.14 13.31
CA LYS A 3 -0.07 7.69 12.99
C LYS A 3 -0.10 6.20 12.64
N ALA A 4 0.67 5.80 11.64
CA ALA A 4 0.85 4.41 11.25
C ALA A 4 2.34 4.11 11.04
N ILE A 5 2.72 2.84 11.11
CA ILE A 5 4.08 2.37 10.91
C ILE A 5 4.06 1.09 10.06
N LEU A 6 4.95 0.98 9.09
CA LEU A 6 5.29 -0.26 8.39
C LEU A 6 6.65 -0.72 8.90
N VAL A 7 6.71 -1.96 9.37
CA VAL A 7 7.93 -2.59 9.91
C VAL A 7 8.28 -3.78 9.03
N LEU A 8 9.53 -3.85 8.57
CA LEU A 8 10.03 -4.97 7.78
C LEU A 8 10.81 -5.94 8.66
N GLU A 9 11.01 -7.16 8.17
CA GLU A 9 11.72 -8.22 8.88
C GLU A 9 13.17 -7.84 9.23
N ASP A 10 13.83 -7.05 8.38
CA ASP A 10 15.19 -6.53 8.61
C ASP A 10 15.27 -5.43 9.69
N GLY A 11 14.14 -5.06 10.29
CA GLY A 11 14.04 -4.01 11.29
C GLY A 11 13.82 -2.61 10.72
N THR A 12 13.72 -2.44 9.40
CA THR A 12 13.38 -1.17 8.76
C THR A 12 12.01 -0.69 9.21
N LYS A 13 11.91 0.60 9.57
CA LYS A 13 10.68 1.24 10.07
C LYS A 13 10.34 2.45 9.23
N LEU A 14 9.16 2.43 8.61
CA LEU A 14 8.62 3.52 7.81
C LEU A 14 7.39 4.11 8.51
N PHE A 15 7.49 5.38 8.92
CA PHE A 15 6.40 6.08 9.60
C PHE A 15 5.52 6.81 8.59
N GLY A 16 4.20 6.71 8.78
CA GLY A 16 3.23 7.30 7.87
C GLY A 16 1.94 7.72 8.58
N LYS A 17 0.94 8.01 7.76
CA LYS A 17 -0.42 8.35 8.20
C LYS A 17 -1.36 7.23 7.79
N GLY A 18 -2.08 6.66 8.74
CA GLY A 18 -3.12 5.67 8.46
C GLY A 18 -4.34 6.33 7.82
N PHE A 19 -4.84 5.71 6.75
CA PHE A 19 -6.04 6.15 6.01
C PHE A 19 -7.20 5.15 6.05
N GLY A 20 -6.93 3.88 6.38
CA GLY A 20 -7.92 2.81 6.44
C GLY A 20 -8.35 2.44 7.87
N GLU A 21 -8.72 1.17 8.05
CA GLU A 21 -9.08 0.60 9.35
C GLU A 21 -7.91 0.67 10.34
N VAL A 22 -8.24 0.78 11.64
CA VAL A 22 -7.26 0.78 12.72
C VAL A 22 -7.06 -0.64 13.21
N GLY A 23 -5.84 -1.13 13.07
CA GLY A 23 -5.46 -2.46 13.53
C GLY A 23 -4.03 -2.76 13.14
N GLU A 24 -3.67 -4.03 13.30
CA GLU A 24 -2.37 -4.58 12.91
C GLU A 24 -2.61 -5.68 11.88
N THR A 25 -1.75 -5.74 10.86
CA THR A 25 -1.79 -6.77 9.84
C THR A 25 -0.37 -7.21 9.52
N TYR A 26 -0.23 -8.45 9.09
CA TYR A 26 1.03 -9.07 8.74
C TYR A 26 0.89 -9.72 7.37
N GLY A 27 1.95 -9.66 6.57
CA GLY A 27 1.93 -10.20 5.22
C GLY A 27 3.24 -9.94 4.49
N GLU A 28 3.38 -10.57 3.33
CA GLU A 28 4.48 -10.27 2.42
C GLU A 28 4.29 -8.88 1.83
N LEU A 29 5.33 -8.05 1.89
CA LEU A 29 5.33 -6.76 1.23
C LEU A 29 5.66 -6.95 -0.25
N VAL A 30 4.70 -6.62 -1.12
CA VAL A 30 4.88 -6.67 -2.58
C VAL A 30 4.74 -5.28 -3.18
N PHE A 31 5.47 -5.02 -4.27
CA PHE A 31 5.33 -3.77 -5.01
C PHE A 31 4.67 -4.00 -6.37
N ASN A 32 3.78 -3.09 -6.76
CA ASN A 32 3.12 -3.10 -8.06
C ASN A 32 3.43 -1.79 -8.81
N THR A 33 3.85 -1.93 -10.08
CA THR A 33 4.31 -0.84 -10.94
C THR A 33 3.22 -0.26 -11.85
N SER A 34 1.99 -0.78 -11.76
CA SER A 34 0.86 -0.24 -12.50
C SER A 34 0.56 1.19 -12.04
N MET A 35 0.42 2.08 -13.02
CA MET A 35 0.05 3.48 -12.78
C MET A 35 -1.46 3.66 -12.56
N ASN A 36 -2.26 2.65 -12.94
CA ASN A 36 -3.72 2.65 -12.93
C ASN A 36 -4.24 1.33 -12.33
N GLY A 37 -5.54 1.23 -12.10
CA GLY A 37 -6.19 -0.04 -11.73
C GLY A 37 -6.04 -0.41 -10.26
N TYR A 38 -5.87 0.59 -9.37
CA TYR A 38 -5.65 0.33 -7.94
C TYR A 38 -6.87 -0.30 -7.27
N VAL A 39 -8.09 -0.04 -7.75
CA VAL A 39 -9.31 -0.66 -7.21
C VAL A 39 -9.30 -2.15 -7.52
N GLU A 40 -8.99 -2.50 -8.76
CA GLU A 40 -8.91 -3.86 -9.26
C GLU A 40 -7.82 -4.64 -8.53
N SER A 41 -6.64 -4.04 -8.35
CA SER A 41 -5.55 -4.66 -7.58
C SER A 41 -5.91 -4.89 -6.12
N LEU A 42 -6.67 -4.00 -5.47
CA LEU A 42 -7.10 -4.20 -4.08
C LEU A 42 -8.13 -5.32 -3.92
N THR A 43 -8.83 -5.70 -4.99
CA THR A 43 -9.85 -6.76 -4.99
C THR A 43 -9.37 -8.09 -5.59
N ASP A 44 -8.14 -8.14 -6.11
CA ASP A 44 -7.62 -9.33 -6.75
C ASP A 44 -7.25 -10.41 -5.70
N PRO A 45 -7.80 -11.63 -5.78
CA PRO A 45 -7.48 -12.72 -4.86
C PRO A 45 -5.99 -13.07 -4.79
N SER A 46 -5.21 -12.75 -5.82
CA SER A 46 -3.77 -13.01 -5.89
C SER A 46 -2.98 -12.25 -4.82
N TYR A 47 -3.53 -11.17 -4.25
CA TYR A 47 -2.94 -10.39 -3.16
C TYR A 47 -3.41 -10.82 -1.76
N THR A 48 -4.12 -11.94 -1.64
CA THR A 48 -4.59 -12.44 -0.32
C THR A 48 -3.41 -12.63 0.63
N GLY A 49 -3.47 -11.97 1.79
CA GLY A 49 -2.42 -12.02 2.82
C GLY A 49 -1.16 -11.21 2.51
N GLN A 50 -1.19 -10.36 1.48
CA GLN A 50 -0.07 -9.49 1.10
C GLN A 50 -0.35 -8.03 1.45
N ILE A 51 0.72 -7.27 1.65
CA ILE A 51 0.70 -5.82 1.81
C ILE A 51 1.11 -5.22 0.46
N LEU A 52 0.16 -4.59 -0.23
CA LEU A 52 0.39 -4.02 -1.56
C LEU A 52 0.96 -2.60 -1.47
N MET A 53 2.16 -2.39 -2.01
CA MET A 53 2.79 -1.08 -2.19
C MET A 53 2.71 -0.65 -3.66
N SER A 54 1.99 0.44 -3.94
CA SER A 54 2.00 1.03 -5.28
C SER A 54 3.22 1.93 -5.46
N THR A 55 3.93 1.78 -6.59
CA THR A 55 5.01 2.71 -6.95
C THR A 55 4.48 4.02 -7.54
N TYR A 56 3.19 4.07 -7.88
CA TYR A 56 2.57 5.25 -8.46
C TYR A 56 2.23 6.28 -7.37
N THR A 57 2.82 7.47 -7.50
CA THR A 57 2.73 8.53 -6.48
C THR A 57 1.44 9.36 -6.54
N GLY A 58 0.48 9.00 -7.41
CA GLY A 58 -0.81 9.70 -7.52
C GLY A 58 -0.77 11.02 -8.30
N ARG A 59 0.34 11.37 -8.96
CA ARG A 59 0.38 12.53 -9.87
C ARG A 59 -0.28 12.19 -11.20
N LYS A 60 -1.62 12.22 -11.24
CA LYS A 60 -2.37 12.45 -12.47
C LYS A 60 -2.44 13.96 -12.62
N LEU A 61 -1.53 14.51 -13.42
CA LEU A 61 -1.76 15.80 -14.06
C LEU A 61 -2.98 15.60 -14.96
N TRP A 62 -4.15 16.04 -14.49
CA TRP A 62 -5.28 16.26 -15.38
C TRP A 62 -4.90 17.43 -16.29
N SER A 63 -4.22 17.16 -17.40
CA SER A 63 -4.34 18.00 -18.59
C SER A 63 -5.16 17.18 -19.57
N MET A 64 -6.43 17.59 -19.69
CA MET A 64 -7.13 17.54 -20.96
C MET A 64 -6.34 18.35 -22.00
#